data_AF-A0A7Y2Q8X9-F1
#
_entry.id   AF-A0A7Y2Q8X9-F1
#
_cell.length_a   1.000
_cell.length_b   1.000
_cell.length_c   1.000
_cell.angle_alpha   90.00
_cell.angle_beta   90.00
_cell.angle_gamma   90.00
#
_symmetry.space_group_name_H-M   'P 1'
#
loop_
_entity.id
_entity.type
_entity.pdbx_description
1 polymer ?
#
loop_
_entity_poly.entity_id
_entity_poly.type
_entity_poly.pdbx_seq_one_letter_code
_entity_poly.pdbx_strand_id
1 'polypeptide(L)'
;MRHLLTIGILGMAAASAAIPAAAAEHTIGRAQARTLQSVLDASAAGDVIRLTPGQYEGPLRLNVPVRLEGEPGAILLGPGKGSVVTVTAPAAVVRGLEIRGSGRDLAGMDSGVFVAASAKGALIENNRIIGNLTGVYLHGAAQAIARGNHIVGMNGDRMSEAGNGVTLWNAPGAQVIDNNISFGRDGIATNSSKRNVFKGNRFRNLRFAIHYMYTNDSEISDNVSSGNLVGYAIMFSSRLKIVNNMSDGDRDHGLLLNFANGSTVTGNTVRGRLQAADRWVMGGTRADDNDLPKIAEQAGRVDETGQRLGPEKCVFIYNANKNTFTDNVFEGCSIGIHFTAGSEGNAITGNAFIANRNQVKYVGTRYLDWSKNGQGNYWSDNPAFDLNGDGLGDSPYRPNDIIDQVLWTSPQAKVLTSSPAVQVIRWAQSQFPALLPGGVVDSRPLMAPPDRKDKTP
;
A
#
# COMPACT_ATOMS: atom_id res chain seq x y z
N MET A 1 16.94 -37.25 74.13
CA MET A 1 17.07 -36.11 73.20
C MET A 1 18.11 -36.47 72.14
N ARG A 2 17.76 -37.26 71.11
CA ARG A 2 17.60 -36.83 69.71
C ARG A 2 18.43 -35.60 69.31
N HIS A 3 19.53 -35.81 68.59
CA HIS A 3 19.99 -34.91 67.53
C HIS A 3 20.55 -35.75 66.37
N LEU A 4 20.14 -35.36 65.16
CA LEU A 4 20.18 -36.14 63.92
C LEU A 4 21.52 -36.04 63.20
N LEU A 5 21.93 -37.17 62.58
CA LEU A 5 22.85 -37.19 61.44
C LEU A 5 22.19 -36.56 60.21
N THR A 6 22.92 -35.75 59.47
CA THR A 6 22.56 -35.37 58.09
C THR A 6 23.81 -35.53 57.22
N ILE A 7 23.85 -36.62 56.46
CA ILE A 7 24.89 -36.90 55.46
C ILE A 7 24.45 -36.21 54.16
N GLY A 8 25.17 -35.17 53.75
CA GLY A 8 25.00 -34.51 52.46
C GLY A 8 25.78 -35.26 51.37
N ILE A 9 25.07 -35.88 50.44
CA ILE A 9 25.64 -36.45 49.21
C ILE A 9 25.87 -35.30 48.23
N LEU A 10 27.13 -34.99 47.96
CA LEU A 10 27.53 -34.03 46.93
C LEU A 10 27.42 -34.70 45.56
N GLY A 11 26.33 -34.45 44.83
CA GLY A 11 26.17 -34.87 43.44
C GLY A 11 27.03 -34.01 42.51
N MET A 12 28.04 -34.62 41.90
CA MET A 12 28.81 -34.03 40.80
C MET A 12 27.91 -33.97 39.56
N ALA A 13 27.30 -32.81 39.31
CA ALA A 13 26.66 -32.53 38.02
C ALA A 13 27.76 -32.22 37.00
N ALA A 14 28.07 -33.19 36.14
CA ALA A 14 28.88 -32.95 34.95
C ALA A 14 28.10 -32.01 34.02
N ALA A 15 28.47 -30.73 34.01
CA ALA A 15 27.98 -29.77 33.03
C ALA A 15 28.60 -30.12 31.68
N SER A 16 27.90 -30.95 30.90
CA SER A 16 28.17 -31.15 29.49
C SER A 16 27.97 -29.82 28.78
N ALA A 17 29.06 -29.08 28.54
CA ALA A 17 29.04 -27.92 27.68
C ALA A 17 28.58 -28.37 26.29
N ALA A 18 27.34 -28.07 25.93
CA ALA A 18 26.82 -28.29 24.59
C ALA A 18 27.62 -27.38 23.65
N ILE A 19 28.58 -27.97 22.94
CA ILE A 19 29.25 -27.33 21.81
C ILE A 19 28.12 -26.93 20.86
N PRO A 20 27.98 -25.64 20.49
CA PRO A 20 26.99 -25.25 19.50
C PRO A 20 27.31 -26.03 18.23
N ALA A 21 26.38 -26.88 17.79
CA ALA A 21 26.53 -27.60 16.54
C ALA A 21 26.79 -26.57 15.44
N ALA A 22 27.95 -26.64 14.80
CA ALA A 22 28.28 -25.76 13.69
C ALA A 22 27.25 -26.03 12.58
N ALA A 23 26.58 -24.97 12.11
CA ALA A 23 25.66 -25.06 10.98
C ALA A 23 26.37 -25.70 9.79
N ALA A 24 25.83 -26.82 9.29
CA ALA A 24 26.38 -27.52 8.15
C ALA A 24 25.91 -26.89 6.84
N GLU A 25 26.73 -26.98 5.79
CA GLU A 25 26.36 -26.58 4.44
C GLU A 25 26.21 -27.81 3.55
N HIS A 26 25.03 -27.96 2.96
CA HIS A 26 24.67 -29.05 2.05
C HIS A 26 24.42 -28.49 0.66
N THR A 27 25.30 -28.81 -0.29
CA THR A 27 25.10 -28.45 -1.70
C THR A 27 24.36 -29.58 -2.41
N ILE A 28 23.18 -29.28 -2.95
CA ILE A 28 22.30 -30.25 -3.61
C ILE A 28 22.30 -30.00 -5.11
N GLY A 29 22.84 -30.96 -5.85
CA GLY A 29 22.86 -30.96 -7.30
C GLY A 29 21.53 -31.41 -7.92
N ARG A 30 21.33 -31.15 -9.22
CA ARG A 30 20.18 -31.68 -9.98
C ARG A 30 20.00 -33.19 -9.85
N ALA A 31 21.10 -33.95 -9.80
CA ALA A 31 21.05 -35.41 -9.65
C ALA A 31 20.41 -35.85 -8.32
N GLN A 32 20.44 -34.99 -7.30
CA GLN A 32 19.87 -35.22 -5.96
C GLN A 32 18.53 -34.48 -5.79
N ALA A 33 17.95 -33.93 -6.85
CA ALA A 33 16.74 -33.11 -6.75
C ALA A 33 15.56 -33.87 -6.12
N ARG A 34 15.44 -35.17 -6.37
CA ARG A 34 14.37 -36.03 -5.81
C ARG A 34 14.51 -36.27 -4.31
N THR A 35 15.67 -36.00 -3.72
CA THR A 35 15.93 -36.21 -2.28
C THR A 35 15.91 -34.90 -1.49
N LEU A 36 15.56 -33.77 -2.12
CA LEU A 36 15.64 -32.46 -1.46
C LEU A 36 14.81 -32.39 -0.17
N GLN A 37 13.57 -32.92 -0.18
CA GLN A 37 12.76 -32.94 1.05
C GLN A 37 13.41 -33.81 2.14
N SER A 38 13.97 -34.98 1.80
CA SER A 38 14.64 -35.82 2.79
C SER A 38 15.90 -35.16 3.38
N VAL A 39 16.60 -34.33 2.61
CA VAL A 39 17.71 -33.52 3.13
C VAL A 39 17.20 -32.48 4.13
N LEU A 40 16.12 -31.77 3.78
CA LEU A 40 15.50 -30.77 4.66
C LEU A 40 15.00 -31.41 5.97
N ASP A 41 14.39 -32.59 5.90
CA ASP A 41 13.88 -33.32 7.06
C ASP A 41 15.01 -33.83 7.98
N ALA A 42 16.19 -34.12 7.43
CA ALA A 42 17.36 -34.59 8.18
C ALA A 42 18.27 -33.45 8.69
N SER A 43 17.99 -32.21 8.30
CA SER A 43 18.83 -31.05 8.64
C SER A 43 18.69 -30.65 10.12
N ALA A 44 19.76 -30.09 10.68
CA ALA A 44 19.77 -29.43 11.97
C ALA A 44 19.39 -27.94 11.86
N ALA A 45 18.99 -27.35 12.98
CA ALA A 45 18.72 -25.91 13.03
C ALA A 45 19.99 -25.11 12.72
N GLY A 46 19.88 -24.15 11.80
CA GLY A 46 20.99 -23.32 11.33
C GLY A 46 21.61 -23.78 10.01
N ASP A 47 21.36 -25.01 9.57
CA ASP A 47 21.96 -25.56 8.35
C ASP A 47 21.59 -24.75 7.10
N VAL A 48 22.51 -24.77 6.13
CA VAL A 48 22.38 -24.13 4.83
C VAL A 48 22.21 -25.20 3.76
N ILE A 49 21.09 -25.18 3.05
CA ILE A 49 20.81 -26.06 1.91
C ILE A 49 20.92 -25.23 0.64
N ARG A 50 22.02 -25.41 -0.09
CA ARG A 50 22.32 -24.68 -1.33
C ARG A 50 21.94 -25.50 -2.54
N LEU A 51 21.08 -24.96 -3.40
CA LEU A 51 20.67 -25.57 -4.66
C LEU A 51 21.52 -25.00 -5.80
N THR A 52 22.24 -25.88 -6.50
CA THR A 52 22.95 -25.52 -7.73
C THR A 52 21.95 -25.19 -8.86
N PRO A 53 22.38 -24.61 -9.99
CA PRO A 53 21.48 -24.34 -11.12
C PRO A 53 20.78 -25.62 -11.60
N GLY A 54 19.46 -25.55 -11.75
CA GLY A 54 18.64 -26.72 -12.10
C GLY A 54 17.21 -26.62 -11.59
N GLN A 55 16.37 -27.55 -12.03
CA GLN A 55 14.99 -27.66 -11.57
C GLN A 55 14.89 -28.71 -10.44
N TYR A 56 14.17 -28.34 -9.39
CA TYR A 56 13.87 -29.16 -8.22
C TYR A 56 12.36 -29.19 -8.01
N GLU A 57 11.82 -30.37 -7.75
CA GLU A 57 10.38 -30.58 -7.61
C GLU A 57 9.93 -30.23 -6.18
N GLY A 58 8.85 -29.48 -6.07
CA GLY A 58 8.08 -29.27 -4.85
C GLY A 58 6.93 -30.28 -4.72
N PRO A 59 6.10 -30.17 -3.66
CA PRO A 59 6.13 -29.13 -2.64
C PRO A 59 7.22 -29.39 -1.58
N LEU A 60 7.80 -28.33 -1.05
CA LEU A 60 8.79 -28.41 0.04
C LEU A 60 8.21 -27.92 1.37
N ARG A 61 8.62 -28.55 2.46
CA ARG A 61 8.28 -28.15 3.83
C ARG A 61 9.55 -27.87 4.63
N LEU A 62 9.66 -26.66 5.16
CA LEU A 62 10.74 -26.25 6.06
C LEU A 62 10.22 -26.32 7.49
N ASN A 63 10.38 -27.50 8.11
CA ASN A 63 9.99 -27.78 9.49
C ASN A 63 11.12 -27.54 10.50
N VAL A 64 12.34 -27.33 10.02
CA VAL A 64 13.53 -26.99 10.80
C VAL A 64 14.02 -25.58 10.42
N PRO A 65 14.58 -24.78 11.36
CA PRO A 65 15.16 -23.45 11.10
C PRO A 65 16.38 -23.46 10.18
N VAL A 66 16.18 -23.78 8.91
CA VAL A 66 17.25 -23.88 7.89
C VAL A 66 17.23 -22.69 6.94
N ARG A 67 18.32 -22.53 6.20
CA ARG A 67 18.44 -21.59 5.08
C ARG A 67 18.40 -22.37 3.77
N LEU A 68 17.30 -22.28 3.04
CA LEU A 68 17.19 -22.80 1.69
C LEU A 68 17.61 -21.70 0.69
N GLU A 69 18.72 -21.93 -0.01
CA GLU A 69 19.35 -20.94 -0.89
C GLU A 69 19.48 -21.48 -2.33
N GLY A 70 19.12 -20.67 -3.31
CA GLY A 70 19.36 -20.96 -4.73
C GLY A 70 20.58 -20.21 -5.27
N GLU A 71 21.43 -20.92 -6.01
CA GLU A 71 22.35 -20.29 -6.96
C GLU A 71 21.56 -19.77 -8.19
N PRO A 72 22.08 -18.77 -8.94
CA PRO A 72 21.41 -18.27 -10.13
C PRO A 72 21.05 -19.40 -11.12
N GLY A 73 19.75 -19.58 -11.35
CA GLY A 73 19.22 -20.67 -12.19
C GLY A 73 18.66 -21.87 -11.42
N ALA A 74 18.65 -21.84 -10.08
CA ALA A 74 17.91 -22.79 -9.26
C ALA A 74 16.40 -22.49 -9.27
N ILE A 75 15.60 -23.46 -9.73
CA ILE A 75 14.15 -23.33 -9.92
C ILE A 75 13.45 -24.37 -9.04
N LEU A 76 12.55 -23.92 -8.17
CA LEU A 76 11.57 -24.75 -7.50
C LEU A 76 10.28 -24.77 -8.31
N LEU A 77 9.93 -25.94 -8.85
CA LEU A 77 8.68 -26.16 -9.57
C LEU A 77 7.69 -26.91 -8.67
N GLY A 78 6.60 -26.25 -8.29
CA GLY A 78 5.50 -26.87 -7.58
C GLY A 78 4.64 -27.77 -8.46
N PRO A 79 3.80 -28.63 -7.85
CA PRO A 79 3.04 -29.65 -8.55
C PRO A 79 1.76 -29.11 -9.23
N GLY A 80 1.52 -27.80 -9.23
CA GLY A 80 0.27 -27.19 -9.72
C GLY A 80 -0.93 -27.35 -8.76
N LYS A 81 -0.69 -27.76 -7.51
CA LYS A 81 -1.68 -27.86 -6.42
C LYS A 81 -1.01 -27.52 -5.09
N GLY A 82 -1.69 -26.78 -4.21
CA GLY A 82 -1.09 -26.40 -2.94
C GLY A 82 -0.03 -25.29 -3.09
N SER A 83 0.72 -25.06 -2.01
CA SER A 83 1.85 -24.13 -2.04
C SER A 83 3.16 -24.81 -2.45
N VAL A 84 4.06 -24.08 -3.14
CA VAL A 84 5.35 -24.63 -3.60
C VAL A 84 6.31 -24.84 -2.44
N VAL A 85 6.41 -23.86 -1.54
CA VAL A 85 7.18 -23.94 -0.30
C VAL A 85 6.27 -23.61 0.88
N THR A 86 6.28 -24.45 1.92
CA THR A 86 5.61 -24.19 3.19
C THR A 86 6.64 -24.06 4.30
N VAL A 87 6.70 -22.89 4.93
CA VAL A 87 7.60 -22.58 6.04
C VAL A 87 6.81 -22.65 7.35
N THR A 88 7.17 -23.57 8.23
CA THR A 88 6.59 -23.73 9.57
C THR A 88 7.60 -23.45 10.67
N ALA A 89 8.89 -23.57 10.39
CA ALA A 89 9.96 -23.29 11.32
C ALA A 89 10.20 -21.77 11.54
N PRO A 90 10.47 -21.34 12.79
CA PRO A 90 10.88 -19.97 13.06
C PRO A 90 12.25 -19.68 12.45
N ALA A 91 12.49 -18.42 12.06
CA ALA A 91 13.74 -17.93 11.50
C ALA A 91 14.27 -18.67 10.26
N ALA A 92 13.47 -19.54 9.65
CA ALA A 92 13.82 -20.20 8.39
C ALA A 92 13.94 -19.18 7.25
N VAL A 93 14.85 -19.44 6.32
CA VAL A 93 15.12 -18.54 5.19
C VAL A 93 14.88 -19.25 3.87
N VAL A 94 14.22 -18.57 2.94
CA VAL A 94 14.08 -18.98 1.54
C VAL A 94 14.64 -17.85 0.68
N ARG A 95 15.74 -18.10 -0.04
CA ARG A 95 16.40 -17.04 -0.82
C ARG A 95 16.97 -17.47 -2.16
N GLY A 96 17.06 -16.53 -3.10
CA GLY A 96 17.79 -16.70 -4.36
C GLY A 96 17.18 -17.70 -5.35
N LEU A 97 15.91 -18.08 -5.15
CA LEU A 97 15.24 -19.10 -5.95
C LEU A 97 14.28 -18.50 -6.97
N GLU A 98 14.12 -19.16 -8.11
CA GLU A 98 12.90 -19.01 -8.90
C GLU A 98 11.84 -19.99 -8.39
N ILE A 99 10.66 -19.50 -8.01
CA ILE A 99 9.58 -20.30 -7.40
C ILE A 99 8.32 -20.14 -8.24
N ARG A 100 7.79 -21.25 -8.78
CA ARG A 100 6.60 -21.26 -9.64
C ARG A 100 5.81 -22.57 -9.51
N GLY A 101 4.56 -22.58 -9.98
CA GLY A 101 3.75 -23.80 -10.03
C GLY A 101 2.94 -24.09 -8.76
N SER A 102 2.49 -23.07 -8.03
CA SER A 102 1.44 -23.24 -7.01
C SER A 102 0.13 -23.74 -7.63
N GLY A 103 -0.79 -24.20 -6.79
CA GLY A 103 -2.19 -24.36 -7.18
C GLY A 103 -2.92 -23.02 -7.33
N ARG A 104 -4.26 -23.10 -7.42
CA ARG A 104 -5.17 -21.98 -7.72
C ARG A 104 -6.33 -21.87 -6.71
N ASP A 105 -6.26 -22.56 -5.58
CA ASP A 105 -7.28 -22.50 -4.55
C ASP A 105 -7.06 -21.30 -3.60
N LEU A 106 -7.91 -20.27 -3.73
CA LEU A 106 -7.91 -19.10 -2.85
C LEU A 106 -8.27 -19.46 -1.41
N ALA A 107 -9.19 -20.40 -1.20
CA ALA A 107 -9.59 -20.83 0.14
C ALA A 107 -8.50 -21.70 0.79
N GLY A 108 -7.83 -22.52 -0.02
CA GLY A 108 -6.65 -23.29 0.36
C GLY A 108 -5.37 -22.46 0.57
N MET A 109 -5.41 -21.17 0.27
CA MET A 109 -4.27 -20.23 0.39
C MET A 109 -3.06 -20.67 -0.45
N ASP A 110 -3.30 -21.21 -1.64
CA ASP A 110 -2.22 -21.65 -2.53
C ASP A 110 -1.25 -20.49 -2.84
N SER A 111 0.05 -20.76 -2.74
CA SER A 111 1.07 -19.73 -2.87
C SER A 111 2.42 -20.24 -3.36
N GLY A 112 3.27 -19.34 -3.86
CA GLY A 112 4.67 -19.65 -4.09
C GLY A 112 5.35 -20.02 -2.76
N VAL A 113 5.21 -19.15 -1.77
CA VAL A 113 5.71 -19.40 -0.41
C VAL A 113 4.64 -19.11 0.62
N PHE A 114 4.19 -20.16 1.32
CA PHE A 114 3.31 -20.05 2.48
C PHE A 114 4.14 -20.02 3.76
N VAL A 115 3.90 -19.02 4.61
CA VAL A 115 4.59 -18.85 5.90
C VAL A 115 3.54 -18.95 7.01
N ALA A 116 3.60 -20.05 7.77
CA ALA A 116 2.64 -20.37 8.81
C ALA A 116 2.85 -19.55 10.08
N ALA A 117 1.86 -19.58 10.98
CA ALA A 117 1.88 -18.78 12.22
C ALA A 117 3.06 -19.13 13.14
N SER A 118 3.53 -20.38 13.10
CA SER A 118 4.69 -20.85 13.85
C SER A 118 6.03 -20.32 13.32
N ALA A 119 6.09 -19.87 12.06
CA ALA A 119 7.30 -19.43 11.40
C ALA A 119 7.66 -17.96 11.72
N LYS A 120 7.75 -17.66 13.02
CA LYS A 120 8.11 -16.34 13.53
C LYS A 120 9.48 -15.91 13.00
N GLY A 121 9.55 -14.70 12.46
CA GLY A 121 10.82 -14.14 11.96
C GLY A 121 11.37 -14.82 10.70
N ALA A 122 10.57 -15.63 10.00
CA ALA A 122 10.99 -16.21 8.73
C ALA A 122 11.32 -15.13 7.69
N LEU A 123 12.30 -15.40 6.84
CA LEU A 123 12.82 -14.46 5.84
C LEU A 123 12.69 -15.04 4.44
N ILE A 124 11.87 -14.40 3.61
CA ILE A 124 11.68 -14.74 2.20
C ILE A 124 12.34 -13.62 1.39
N GLU A 125 13.54 -13.85 0.86
CA GLU A 125 14.34 -12.77 0.26
C GLU A 125 14.97 -13.05 -1.09
N ASN A 126 15.02 -12.03 -1.95
CA ASN A 126 15.75 -12.09 -3.23
C ASN A 126 15.32 -13.27 -4.13
N ASN A 127 14.03 -13.65 -4.10
CA ASN A 127 13.48 -14.70 -4.95
C ASN A 127 12.79 -14.11 -6.19
N ARG A 128 12.75 -14.88 -7.28
CA ARG A 128 11.83 -14.65 -8.42
C ARG A 128 10.60 -15.53 -8.25
N ILE A 129 9.47 -14.95 -7.88
CA ILE A 129 8.24 -15.70 -7.58
C ILE A 129 7.25 -15.46 -8.72
N ILE A 130 7.07 -16.45 -9.59
CA ILE A 130 6.46 -16.25 -10.92
C ILE A 130 5.23 -17.14 -11.11
N GLY A 131 4.11 -16.53 -11.53
CA GLY A 131 2.91 -17.24 -11.97
C GLY A 131 2.18 -18.03 -10.89
N ASN A 132 2.44 -17.75 -9.60
CA ASN A 132 1.73 -18.37 -8.48
C ASN A 132 0.43 -17.61 -8.17
N LEU A 133 -0.52 -18.28 -7.51
CA LEU A 133 -1.80 -17.66 -7.12
C LEU A 133 -1.54 -16.47 -6.21
N THR A 134 -0.93 -16.72 -5.06
CA THR A 134 -0.30 -15.71 -4.20
C THR A 134 1.22 -15.85 -4.28
N GLY A 135 1.98 -14.76 -4.35
CA GLY A 135 3.43 -14.83 -4.33
C GLY A 135 3.95 -15.33 -2.98
N VAL A 136 3.77 -14.52 -1.94
CA VAL A 136 4.10 -14.87 -0.55
C VAL A 136 2.86 -14.70 0.33
N TYR A 137 2.52 -15.71 1.12
CA TYR A 137 1.43 -15.64 2.08
C TYR A 137 1.98 -15.69 3.51
N LEU A 138 1.87 -14.59 4.26
CA LEU A 138 2.24 -14.48 5.67
C LEU A 138 1.00 -14.69 6.54
N HIS A 139 0.77 -15.91 7.01
CA HIS A 139 -0.42 -16.29 7.76
C HIS A 139 -0.10 -16.46 9.25
N GLY A 140 -0.38 -15.44 10.06
CA GLY A 140 -0.05 -15.45 11.50
C GLY A 140 1.43 -15.25 11.83
N ALA A 141 2.28 -15.18 10.81
CA ALA A 141 3.74 -15.23 10.95
C ALA A 141 4.31 -13.92 11.50
N ALA A 142 4.39 -13.81 12.84
CA ALA A 142 4.87 -12.61 13.50
C ALA A 142 6.31 -12.28 13.08
N GLN A 143 6.57 -10.99 12.80
CA GLN A 143 7.89 -10.48 12.44
C GLN A 143 8.51 -11.12 11.18
N ALA A 144 7.74 -11.85 10.38
CA ALA A 144 8.23 -12.39 9.11
C ALA A 144 8.54 -11.27 8.12
N ILE A 145 9.52 -11.50 7.24
CA ILE A 145 10.04 -10.50 6.32
C ILE A 145 9.98 -11.05 4.90
N ALA A 146 9.29 -10.35 4.01
CA ALA A 146 9.37 -10.55 2.57
C ALA A 146 10.18 -9.38 1.96
N ARG A 147 11.41 -9.63 1.51
CA ARG A 147 12.32 -8.56 1.07
C ARG A 147 12.99 -8.79 -0.28
N GLY A 148 13.07 -7.77 -1.12
CA GLY A 148 13.88 -7.83 -2.34
C GLY A 148 13.39 -8.87 -3.37
N ASN A 149 12.15 -9.35 -3.25
CA ASN A 149 11.62 -10.35 -4.18
C ASN A 149 11.11 -9.67 -5.45
N HIS A 150 11.25 -10.38 -6.57
CA HIS A 150 10.60 -10.03 -7.83
C HIS A 150 9.38 -10.94 -8.01
N ILE A 151 8.18 -10.39 -7.85
CA ILE A 151 6.93 -11.15 -7.87
C ILE A 151 6.14 -10.77 -9.12
N VAL A 152 5.86 -11.78 -9.95
CA VAL A 152 4.99 -11.66 -11.13
C VAL A 152 3.80 -12.58 -10.90
N GLY A 153 2.65 -12.00 -10.56
CA GLY A 153 1.42 -12.75 -10.31
C GLY A 153 0.83 -13.38 -11.57
N MET A 154 -0.20 -14.22 -11.39
CA MET A 154 -0.96 -14.76 -12.50
C MET A 154 -1.55 -13.64 -13.36
N ASN A 155 -1.37 -13.74 -14.68
CA ASN A 155 -1.89 -12.79 -15.66
C ASN A 155 -2.94 -13.51 -16.53
N GLY A 156 -4.16 -13.63 -16.00
CA GLY A 156 -5.30 -14.22 -16.69
C GLY A 156 -6.45 -13.23 -16.87
N ASP A 157 -7.49 -13.65 -17.60
CA ASP A 157 -8.60 -12.76 -18.01
C ASP A 157 -9.48 -12.29 -16.84
N ARG A 158 -9.54 -13.08 -15.75
CA ARG A 158 -10.34 -12.79 -14.56
C ARG A 158 -9.46 -12.46 -13.37
N MET A 159 -9.40 -11.19 -13.02
CA MET A 159 -8.61 -10.72 -11.88
C MET A 159 -9.13 -11.22 -10.54
N SER A 160 -10.45 -11.44 -10.41
CA SER A 160 -11.06 -11.97 -9.19
C SER A 160 -10.56 -13.37 -8.83
N GLU A 161 -10.09 -14.13 -9.83
CA GLU A 161 -9.51 -15.47 -9.66
C GLU A 161 -8.00 -15.43 -9.38
N ALA A 162 -7.36 -14.26 -9.48
CA ALA A 162 -5.95 -14.08 -9.15
C ALA A 162 -5.77 -13.75 -7.66
N GLY A 163 -4.67 -14.25 -7.06
CA GLY A 163 -4.25 -13.84 -5.73
C GLY A 163 -3.35 -12.60 -5.77
N ASN A 164 -2.74 -12.31 -4.63
CA ASN A 164 -1.97 -11.09 -4.43
C ASN A 164 -0.46 -11.36 -4.52
N GLY A 165 0.35 -10.32 -4.73
CA GLY A 165 1.81 -10.44 -4.66
C GLY A 165 2.28 -10.92 -3.29
N VAL A 166 1.90 -10.18 -2.24
CA VAL A 166 2.10 -10.56 -0.84
C VAL A 166 0.78 -10.42 -0.08
N THR A 167 0.35 -11.50 0.57
CA THR A 167 -0.83 -11.48 1.47
C THR A 167 -0.39 -11.56 2.92
N LEU A 168 -0.95 -10.72 3.77
CA LEU A 168 -0.78 -10.75 5.22
C LEU A 168 -2.11 -11.01 5.89
N TRP A 169 -2.15 -12.00 6.78
CA TRP A 169 -3.30 -12.25 7.65
C TRP A 169 -2.80 -12.40 9.09
N ASN A 170 -3.19 -11.48 9.98
CA ASN A 170 -2.81 -11.51 11.40
C ASN A 170 -1.31 -11.73 11.67
N ALA A 171 -0.42 -11.07 10.91
CA ALA A 171 1.02 -11.22 10.99
C ALA A 171 1.67 -9.97 11.64
N PRO A 172 1.60 -9.81 12.98
CA PRO A 172 2.03 -8.59 13.63
C PRO A 172 3.54 -8.39 13.50
N GLY A 173 3.97 -7.16 13.21
CA GLY A 173 5.39 -6.85 13.05
C GLY A 173 6.01 -7.33 11.73
N ALA A 174 5.23 -7.97 10.85
CA ALA A 174 5.73 -8.43 9.55
C ALA A 174 6.09 -7.25 8.64
N GLN A 175 7.08 -7.48 7.78
CA GLN A 175 7.67 -6.45 6.93
C GLN A 175 7.67 -6.89 5.47
N VAL A 176 7.30 -5.98 4.57
CA VAL A 176 7.36 -6.19 3.12
C VAL A 176 8.19 -5.06 2.53
N ILE A 177 9.43 -5.37 2.15
CA ILE A 177 10.47 -4.35 1.92
C ILE A 177 11.12 -4.53 0.54
N ASP A 178 11.28 -3.45 -0.22
CA ASP A 178 12.06 -3.40 -1.45
C ASP A 178 11.67 -4.48 -2.50
N ASN A 179 10.40 -4.89 -2.53
CA ASN A 179 9.92 -5.87 -3.52
C ASN A 179 9.48 -5.16 -4.80
N ASN A 180 9.62 -5.85 -5.94
CA ASN A 180 9.06 -5.44 -7.22
C ASN A 180 7.90 -6.38 -7.57
N ILE A 181 6.67 -5.86 -7.57
CA ILE A 181 5.45 -6.65 -7.66
C ILE A 181 4.63 -6.18 -8.86
N SER A 182 4.23 -7.13 -9.71
CA SER A 182 3.39 -6.85 -10.87
C SER A 182 2.46 -8.01 -11.21
N PHE A 183 1.31 -7.69 -11.81
CA PHE A 183 0.27 -8.65 -12.18
C PHE A 183 -0.28 -9.46 -10.98
N GLY A 184 -1.32 -10.25 -11.23
CA GLY A 184 -2.20 -10.76 -10.17
C GLY A 184 -3.31 -9.76 -9.86
N ARG A 185 -3.83 -9.79 -8.62
CA ARG A 185 -4.89 -8.90 -8.16
C ARG A 185 -4.33 -7.65 -7.46
N ASP A 186 -3.85 -7.79 -6.22
CA ASP A 186 -3.28 -6.69 -5.45
C ASP A 186 -1.79 -6.92 -5.17
N GLY A 187 -1.01 -5.84 -4.99
CA GLY A 187 0.42 -5.93 -4.72
C GLY A 187 0.70 -6.47 -3.33
N ILE A 188 0.36 -5.69 -2.30
CA ILE A 188 0.28 -6.12 -0.90
C ILE A 188 -1.17 -6.06 -0.45
N ALA A 189 -1.70 -7.16 0.06
CA ALA A 189 -3.00 -7.18 0.72
C ALA A 189 -2.82 -7.58 2.19
N THR A 190 -3.28 -6.74 3.12
CA THR A 190 -3.22 -7.03 4.56
C THR A 190 -4.60 -7.05 5.17
N ASN A 191 -4.87 -8.05 6.00
CA ASN A 191 -6.12 -8.18 6.74
C ASN A 191 -5.84 -8.45 8.22
N SER A 192 -6.44 -7.64 9.10
CA SER A 192 -6.42 -7.81 10.55
C SER A 192 -5.01 -7.98 11.13
N SER A 193 -4.16 -6.96 11.02
CA SER A 193 -2.77 -7.00 11.51
C SER A 193 -2.37 -5.72 12.26
N LYS A 194 -1.11 -5.63 12.72
CA LYS A 194 -0.58 -4.42 13.36
C LYS A 194 0.94 -4.31 13.37
N ARG A 195 1.44 -3.08 13.49
CA ARG A 195 2.88 -2.76 13.58
C ARG A 195 3.68 -3.27 12.38
N ASN A 196 3.07 -3.27 11.22
CA ASN A 196 3.68 -3.71 9.97
C ASN A 196 4.46 -2.57 9.31
N VAL A 197 5.45 -2.92 8.50
CA VAL A 197 6.24 -1.97 7.70
C VAL A 197 6.21 -2.40 6.24
N PHE A 198 5.62 -1.58 5.39
CA PHE A 198 5.64 -1.74 3.94
C PHE A 198 6.46 -0.62 3.33
N LYS A 199 7.69 -0.93 2.92
CA LYS A 199 8.69 0.09 2.59
C LYS A 199 9.41 -0.17 1.27
N GLY A 200 9.63 0.87 0.47
CA GLY A 200 10.52 0.80 -0.70
C GLY A 200 10.04 -0.11 -1.84
N ASN A 201 8.78 -0.57 -1.79
CA ASN A 201 8.26 -1.49 -2.80
C ASN A 201 7.84 -0.75 -4.07
N ARG A 202 7.95 -1.43 -5.21
CA ARG A 202 7.56 -0.93 -6.54
C ARG A 202 6.43 -1.78 -7.11
N PHE A 203 5.37 -1.12 -7.55
CA PHE A 203 4.12 -1.77 -7.96
C PHE A 203 3.67 -1.32 -9.35
N ARG A 204 3.26 -2.26 -10.20
CA ARG A 204 2.72 -1.96 -11.53
C ARG A 204 1.70 -2.99 -12.02
N ASN A 205 0.74 -2.54 -12.83
CA ASN A 205 -0.25 -3.40 -13.48
C ASN A 205 -1.07 -4.26 -12.49
N LEU A 206 -1.46 -3.68 -11.37
CA LEU A 206 -2.29 -4.29 -10.32
C LEU A 206 -3.62 -3.56 -10.21
N ARG A 207 -4.58 -4.15 -9.50
CA ARG A 207 -5.74 -3.43 -8.99
C ARG A 207 -5.28 -2.42 -7.95
N PHE A 208 -4.86 -2.88 -6.77
CA PHE A 208 -4.32 -2.03 -5.72
C PHE A 208 -2.82 -2.28 -5.54
N ALA A 209 -2.00 -1.24 -5.50
CA ALA A 209 -0.59 -1.42 -5.13
C ALA A 209 -0.49 -1.91 -3.68
N ILE A 210 -1.20 -1.25 -2.77
CA ILE A 210 -1.35 -1.66 -1.37
C ILE A 210 -2.83 -1.59 -0.97
N HIS A 211 -3.33 -2.69 -0.43
CA HIS A 211 -4.71 -2.88 0.05
C HIS A 211 -4.69 -3.17 1.55
N TYR A 212 -5.11 -2.19 2.37
CA TYR A 212 -5.26 -2.34 3.82
C TYR A 212 -6.68 -2.67 4.20
N MET A 213 -6.84 -3.70 5.03
CA MET A 213 -8.05 -3.99 5.79
C MET A 213 -7.67 -4.21 7.27
N TYR A 214 -8.26 -3.43 8.17
CA TYR A 214 -8.15 -3.62 9.62
C TYR A 214 -6.71 -3.74 10.16
N THR A 215 -5.76 -3.01 9.58
CA THR A 215 -4.33 -3.11 9.91
C THR A 215 -3.84 -1.82 10.56
N ASN A 216 -3.54 -1.86 11.86
CA ASN A 216 -3.35 -0.65 12.67
C ASN A 216 -1.87 -0.40 13.03
N ASP A 217 -1.55 0.81 13.49
CA ASP A 217 -0.24 1.14 14.08
C ASP A 217 0.94 0.80 13.16
N SER A 218 0.75 0.96 11.84
CA SER A 218 1.66 0.46 10.81
C SER A 218 2.21 1.59 9.94
N GLU A 219 3.28 1.29 9.21
CA GLU A 219 3.99 2.22 8.36
C GLU A 219 3.93 1.79 6.89
N ILE A 220 3.63 2.76 6.03
CA ILE A 220 3.69 2.67 4.57
C ILE A 220 4.62 3.78 4.13
N SER A 221 5.85 3.44 3.73
CA SER A 221 6.86 4.45 3.43
C SER A 221 7.66 4.21 2.16
N ASP A 222 8.00 5.28 1.45
CA ASP A 222 8.93 5.25 0.32
C ASP A 222 8.55 4.26 -0.81
N ASN A 223 7.26 3.90 -0.95
CA ASN A 223 6.80 3.01 -2.01
C ASN A 223 6.52 3.80 -3.29
N VAL A 224 6.55 3.10 -4.44
CA VAL A 224 6.19 3.66 -5.75
C VAL A 224 5.12 2.80 -6.41
N SER A 225 3.96 3.39 -6.66
CA SER A 225 2.87 2.84 -7.45
C SER A 225 2.84 3.49 -8.83
N SER A 226 2.78 2.70 -9.89
CA SER A 226 2.71 3.21 -11.26
C SER A 226 1.75 2.39 -12.11
N GLY A 227 0.79 3.05 -12.74
CA GLY A 227 -0.10 2.42 -13.71
C GLY A 227 -1.01 1.33 -13.12
N ASN A 228 -1.32 1.38 -11.83
CA ASN A 228 -2.30 0.50 -11.17
C ASN A 228 -3.72 1.10 -11.30
N LEU A 229 -4.74 0.40 -10.81
CA LEU A 229 -6.10 0.99 -10.74
C LEU A 229 -6.18 1.98 -9.57
N VAL A 230 -5.73 1.58 -8.39
CA VAL A 230 -5.51 2.45 -7.23
C VAL A 230 -4.09 2.25 -6.71
N GLY A 231 -3.44 3.35 -6.33
CA GLY A 231 -2.15 3.28 -5.65
C GLY A 231 -2.31 2.70 -4.25
N TYR A 232 -2.74 3.53 -3.31
CA TYR A 232 -2.80 3.15 -1.90
C TYR A 232 -4.25 3.15 -1.41
N ALA A 233 -4.84 1.95 -1.26
CA ALA A 233 -6.18 1.75 -0.72
C ALA A 233 -6.12 1.46 0.78
N ILE A 234 -6.34 2.49 1.60
CA ILE A 234 -6.21 2.44 3.05
C ILE A 234 -7.57 2.36 3.71
N MET A 235 -7.94 1.18 4.22
CA MET A 235 -9.30 0.91 4.69
C MET A 235 -9.36 0.40 6.13
N PHE A 236 -10.35 0.89 6.89
CA PHE A 236 -10.73 0.44 8.23
C PHE A 236 -9.56 0.33 9.22
N SER A 237 -8.62 1.27 9.14
CA SER A 237 -7.33 1.19 9.83
C SER A 237 -7.05 2.47 10.60
N SER A 238 -6.20 2.41 11.63
CA SER A 238 -5.95 3.54 12.52
C SER A 238 -4.48 3.71 12.87
N ARG A 239 -4.09 4.96 13.12
CA ARG A 239 -2.74 5.36 13.58
C ARG A 239 -1.64 4.90 12.62
N LEU A 240 -1.87 5.15 11.34
CA LEU A 240 -0.90 4.83 10.31
C LEU A 240 0.10 5.96 10.10
N LYS A 241 1.32 5.59 9.70
CA LYS A 241 2.30 6.50 9.12
C LYS A 241 2.34 6.24 7.61
N ILE A 242 1.86 7.18 6.82
CA ILE A 242 1.84 7.12 5.35
C ILE A 242 2.81 8.19 4.86
N VAL A 243 4.04 7.80 4.56
CA VAL A 243 5.18 8.72 4.49
C VAL A 243 5.92 8.60 3.16
N ASN A 244 6.10 9.69 2.43
CA ASN A 244 6.97 9.76 1.25
C ASN A 244 6.69 8.74 0.14
N ASN A 245 5.44 8.31 -0.02
CA ASN A 245 5.03 7.40 -1.09
C ASN A 245 4.73 8.17 -2.39
N MET A 246 4.86 7.50 -3.53
CA MET A 246 4.57 8.04 -4.85
C MET A 246 3.49 7.23 -5.56
N SER A 247 2.42 7.87 -5.99
CA SER A 247 1.49 7.33 -6.98
C SER A 247 1.67 8.11 -8.29
N ASP A 248 2.08 7.42 -9.36
CA ASP A 248 2.33 8.02 -10.67
C ASP A 248 1.45 7.36 -11.74
N GLY A 249 0.42 8.08 -12.21
CA GLY A 249 -0.46 7.60 -13.28
C GLY A 249 -1.30 6.37 -12.90
N ASP A 250 -1.68 6.23 -11.63
CA ASP A 250 -2.75 5.30 -11.25
C ASP A 250 -4.10 5.77 -11.83
N ARG A 251 -5.06 4.86 -12.02
CA ARG A 251 -6.26 5.12 -12.82
C ARG A 251 -7.34 5.90 -12.07
N ASP A 252 -7.73 5.41 -10.90
CA ASP A 252 -8.92 5.85 -10.19
C ASP A 252 -8.54 6.74 -9.01
N HIS A 253 -7.67 6.24 -8.13
CA HIS A 253 -7.24 6.94 -6.93
C HIS A 253 -5.74 6.79 -6.73
N GLY A 254 -5.05 7.89 -6.41
CA GLY A 254 -3.66 7.79 -5.97
C GLY A 254 -3.56 7.32 -4.52
N LEU A 255 -4.27 8.03 -3.63
CA LEU A 255 -4.39 7.70 -2.22
C LEU A 255 -5.86 7.71 -1.79
N LEU A 256 -6.37 6.56 -1.34
CA LEU A 256 -7.72 6.37 -0.82
C LEU A 256 -7.65 6.12 0.68
N LEU A 257 -8.37 6.92 1.46
CA LEU A 257 -8.61 6.70 2.88
C LEU A 257 -10.11 6.46 3.11
N ASN A 258 -10.46 5.23 3.48
CA ASN A 258 -11.82 4.82 3.79
C ASN A 258 -11.89 4.29 5.23
N PHE A 259 -12.54 4.99 6.17
CA PHE A 259 -12.45 4.64 7.59
C PHE A 259 -11.01 4.53 8.11
N ALA A 260 -10.09 5.32 7.55
CA ALA A 260 -8.72 5.44 8.02
C ALA A 260 -8.62 6.60 9.01
N ASN A 261 -8.27 6.34 10.26
CA ASN A 261 -8.41 7.33 11.34
C ASN A 261 -7.10 7.61 12.10
N GLY A 262 -6.93 8.84 12.57
CA GLY A 262 -5.81 9.20 13.46
C GLY A 262 -4.43 8.99 12.84
N SER A 263 -4.32 9.06 11.51
CA SER A 263 -3.10 8.75 10.76
C SER A 263 -2.33 10.01 10.36
N THR A 264 -1.02 9.87 10.19
CA THR A 264 -0.13 10.91 9.65
C THR A 264 0.16 10.60 8.20
N VAL A 265 -0.16 11.54 7.31
CA VAL A 265 0.03 11.44 5.86
C VAL A 265 0.97 12.57 5.46
N THR A 266 2.24 12.27 5.20
CA THR A 266 3.23 13.32 4.95
C THR A 266 4.24 13.00 3.86
N GLY A 267 4.64 14.03 3.10
CA GLY A 267 5.65 13.90 2.05
C GLY A 267 5.23 13.07 0.84
N ASN A 268 3.96 12.64 0.75
CA ASN A 268 3.50 11.79 -0.34
C ASN A 268 3.26 12.61 -1.60
N THR A 269 3.53 12.02 -2.75
CA THR A 269 3.24 12.61 -4.05
C THR A 269 2.23 11.77 -4.80
N VAL A 270 1.20 12.41 -5.36
CA VAL A 270 0.31 11.81 -6.34
C VAL A 270 0.37 12.64 -7.60
N ARG A 271 0.75 12.01 -8.70
CA ARG A 271 0.91 12.63 -10.01
C ARG A 271 -0.06 12.02 -11.00
N GLY A 272 -0.89 12.87 -11.58
CA GLY A 272 -1.75 12.50 -12.69
C GLY A 272 -1.02 12.42 -14.03
N ARG A 273 -1.51 11.54 -14.90
CA ARG A 273 -1.04 11.29 -16.26
C ARG A 273 -2.24 11.15 -17.19
N LEU A 274 -2.10 11.59 -18.43
CA LEU A 274 -2.98 11.15 -19.51
C LEU A 274 -2.67 9.68 -19.81
N GLN A 275 -3.71 8.88 -19.91
CA GLN A 275 -3.64 7.43 -20.05
C GLN A 275 -4.64 6.99 -21.12
N ALA A 276 -4.40 5.85 -21.77
CA ALA A 276 -5.33 5.32 -22.77
C ALA A 276 -6.72 5.04 -22.13
N ALA A 277 -7.79 5.45 -22.80
CA ALA A 277 -9.16 5.35 -22.26
C ALA A 277 -9.65 3.89 -22.15
N ASP A 278 -9.05 2.97 -22.91
CA ASP A 278 -9.31 1.53 -22.84
C ASP A 278 -9.07 0.95 -21.44
N ARG A 279 -8.20 1.58 -20.62
CA ARG A 279 -8.00 1.23 -19.21
C ARG A 279 -9.28 1.29 -18.37
N TRP A 280 -10.26 2.12 -18.73
CA TRP A 280 -11.56 2.18 -18.04
C TRP A 280 -12.56 1.15 -18.57
N VAL A 281 -12.41 0.72 -19.83
CA VAL A 281 -13.24 -0.32 -20.45
C VAL A 281 -12.80 -1.71 -19.98
N MET A 282 -11.50 -2.00 -20.06
CA MET A 282 -10.86 -3.18 -19.45
C MET A 282 -10.91 -3.14 -17.92
N GLY A 283 -11.25 -1.99 -17.35
CA GLY A 283 -11.64 -1.86 -15.96
C GLY A 283 -12.81 -2.74 -15.59
N GLY A 284 -13.84 -2.85 -16.43
CA GLY A 284 -15.01 -3.68 -16.13
C GLY A 284 -14.71 -5.17 -15.98
N THR A 285 -13.62 -5.67 -16.57
CA THR A 285 -13.13 -7.06 -16.38
C THR A 285 -12.12 -7.18 -15.23
N ARG A 286 -11.62 -6.04 -14.70
CA ARG A 286 -10.60 -5.92 -13.65
C ARG A 286 -11.10 -5.29 -12.34
N ALA A 287 -12.31 -4.75 -12.29
CA ALA A 287 -12.82 -3.88 -11.22
C ALA A 287 -14.20 -4.35 -10.73
N ASP A 288 -14.28 -5.61 -10.28
CA ASP A 288 -15.35 -6.00 -9.35
C ASP A 288 -15.04 -5.38 -7.98
N ASP A 289 -15.24 -4.06 -7.88
CA ASP A 289 -14.92 -3.25 -6.70
C ASP A 289 -16.12 -3.19 -5.73
N ASN A 290 -16.46 -4.34 -5.15
CA ASN A 290 -17.47 -4.40 -4.09
C ASN A 290 -17.00 -3.75 -2.78
N ASP A 291 -15.69 -3.63 -2.58
CA ASP A 291 -15.11 -3.11 -1.34
C ASP A 291 -14.95 -1.58 -1.36
N LEU A 292 -14.94 -0.93 -2.53
CA LEU A 292 -14.80 0.52 -2.64
C LEU A 292 -16.15 1.25 -2.44
N PRO A 293 -16.16 2.46 -1.85
CA PRO A 293 -17.36 3.27 -1.77
C PRO A 293 -17.93 3.57 -3.17
N LYS A 294 -19.13 3.05 -3.45
CA LYS A 294 -19.86 3.33 -4.70
C LYS A 294 -20.45 4.74 -4.65
N ILE A 295 -19.64 5.74 -4.95
CA ILE A 295 -20.14 7.09 -5.23
C ILE A 295 -20.39 7.19 -6.73
N ALA A 296 -21.56 7.69 -7.13
CA ALA A 296 -21.86 7.95 -8.53
C ALA A 296 -20.79 8.88 -9.13
N GLU A 297 -19.85 8.28 -9.85
CA GLU A 297 -18.86 9.00 -10.64
C GLU A 297 -19.40 9.17 -12.05
N GLN A 298 -19.42 10.41 -12.51
CA GLN A 298 -19.60 10.66 -13.93
C GLN A 298 -18.34 10.22 -14.63
N ALA A 299 -18.47 9.28 -15.58
CA ALA A 299 -17.39 8.93 -16.49
C ALA A 299 -16.78 10.22 -17.06
N GLY A 300 -15.54 10.50 -16.67
CA GLY A 300 -14.77 11.60 -17.21
C GLY A 300 -14.77 11.53 -18.73
N ARG A 301 -14.96 12.67 -19.39
CA ARG A 301 -14.95 12.75 -20.85
C ARG A 301 -13.63 12.20 -21.38
N VAL A 302 -13.71 11.22 -22.27
CA VAL A 302 -12.60 10.80 -23.12
C VAL A 302 -12.24 12.01 -23.98
N ASP A 303 -10.97 12.39 -24.02
CA ASP A 303 -10.56 13.45 -24.93
C ASP A 303 -10.60 12.98 -26.39
N GLU A 304 -10.54 13.91 -27.33
CA GLU A 304 -10.60 13.62 -28.77
C GLU A 304 -9.50 12.66 -29.25
N THR A 305 -8.44 12.48 -28.45
CA THR A 305 -7.29 11.61 -28.73
C THR A 305 -7.43 10.20 -28.14
N GLY A 306 -8.55 9.90 -27.49
CA GLY A 306 -8.77 8.60 -26.85
C GLY A 306 -8.02 8.43 -25.53
N GLN A 307 -7.57 9.53 -24.91
CA GLN A 307 -6.93 9.54 -23.61
C GLN A 307 -7.87 10.05 -22.51
N ARG A 308 -7.55 9.68 -21.27
CA ARG A 308 -8.24 10.11 -20.06
C ARG A 308 -7.23 10.37 -18.95
N LEU A 309 -7.48 11.43 -18.18
CA LEU A 309 -6.63 11.82 -17.05
C LEU A 309 -6.91 10.91 -15.85
N GLY A 310 -5.86 10.26 -15.33
CA GLY A 310 -5.89 9.51 -14.07
C GLY A 310 -4.71 9.89 -13.16
N PRO A 311 -4.85 9.86 -11.83
CA PRO A 311 -6.02 9.34 -11.15
C PRO A 311 -7.20 10.32 -11.19
N GLU A 312 -8.42 9.78 -11.15
CA GLU A 312 -9.63 10.59 -11.05
C GLU A 312 -9.60 11.47 -9.79
N LYS A 313 -9.07 10.92 -8.70
CA LYS A 313 -8.83 11.63 -7.45
C LYS A 313 -7.39 11.42 -7.01
N CYS A 314 -6.64 12.49 -6.84
CA CYS A 314 -5.31 12.43 -6.24
C CYS A 314 -5.43 11.83 -4.83
N VAL A 315 -6.28 12.42 -3.99
CA VAL A 315 -6.68 11.88 -2.69
C VAL A 315 -8.19 11.76 -2.59
N PHE A 316 -8.67 10.63 -2.07
CA PHE A 316 -10.07 10.44 -1.72
C PHE A 316 -10.22 10.09 -0.24
N ILE A 317 -10.93 10.93 0.51
CA ILE A 317 -11.19 10.79 1.95
C ILE A 317 -12.67 10.50 2.16
N TYR A 318 -12.96 9.31 2.66
CA TYR A 318 -14.31 8.82 2.93
C TYR A 318 -14.41 8.31 4.37
N ASN A 319 -15.24 8.97 5.17
CA ASN A 319 -15.42 8.68 6.60
C ASN A 319 -14.10 8.44 7.36
N ALA A 320 -13.08 9.24 7.05
CA ALA A 320 -11.73 9.11 7.59
C ALA A 320 -11.45 10.36 8.43
N ASN A 321 -11.14 10.16 9.70
CA ASN A 321 -11.22 11.20 10.72
C ASN A 321 -9.89 11.41 11.45
N LYS A 322 -9.68 12.63 11.95
CA LYS A 322 -8.54 12.98 12.82
C LYS A 322 -7.17 12.70 12.19
N ASN A 323 -7.07 12.73 10.87
CA ASN A 323 -5.81 12.54 10.17
C ASN A 323 -5.09 13.89 10.01
N THR A 324 -3.76 13.85 9.85
CA THR A 324 -2.95 15.02 9.56
C THR A 324 -2.26 14.84 8.21
N PHE A 325 -2.44 15.80 7.30
CA PHE A 325 -1.84 15.85 5.98
C PHE A 325 -0.90 17.05 5.89
N THR A 326 0.40 16.79 5.74
CA THR A 326 1.43 17.83 5.61
C THR A 326 2.48 17.50 4.56
N ASP A 327 2.99 18.50 3.85
CA ASP A 327 4.09 18.35 2.88
C ASP A 327 3.78 17.36 1.75
N ASN A 328 2.50 17.11 1.45
CA ASN A 328 2.11 16.25 0.32
C ASN A 328 1.96 17.08 -0.96
N VAL A 329 2.20 16.46 -2.11
CA VAL A 329 2.01 17.06 -3.44
C VAL A 329 0.96 16.28 -4.20
N PHE A 330 -0.11 16.96 -4.59
CA PHE A 330 -1.22 16.41 -5.37
C PHE A 330 -1.32 17.17 -6.68
N GLU A 331 -0.81 16.57 -7.75
CA GLU A 331 -0.60 17.26 -9.02
C GLU A 331 -1.24 16.59 -10.22
N GLY A 332 -1.82 17.40 -11.11
CA GLY A 332 -2.30 16.96 -12.42
C GLY A 332 -3.46 15.96 -12.39
N CYS A 333 -4.24 15.88 -11.31
CA CYS A 333 -5.39 14.98 -11.20
C CYS A 333 -6.70 15.61 -11.69
N SER A 334 -7.73 14.80 -11.92
CA SER A 334 -9.07 15.35 -12.22
C SER A 334 -9.67 16.07 -11.00
N ILE A 335 -9.43 15.53 -9.80
CA ILE A 335 -9.73 16.16 -8.52
C ILE A 335 -8.48 16.04 -7.63
N GLY A 336 -7.98 17.15 -7.08
CA GLY A 336 -6.84 17.16 -6.16
C GLY A 336 -7.16 16.42 -4.85
N ILE A 337 -8.24 16.81 -4.19
CA ILE A 337 -8.76 16.11 -3.01
C ILE A 337 -10.29 16.05 -3.04
N HIS A 338 -10.83 14.85 -2.89
CA HIS A 338 -12.26 14.64 -2.67
C HIS A 338 -12.51 14.22 -1.22
N PHE A 339 -13.40 14.94 -0.55
CA PHE A 339 -13.64 14.81 0.88
C PHE A 339 -15.14 14.72 1.16
N THR A 340 -15.59 13.62 1.77
CA THR A 340 -17.03 13.34 1.96
C THR A 340 -17.31 12.42 3.16
N ALA A 341 -18.59 12.08 3.35
CA ALA A 341 -19.10 11.10 4.30
C ALA A 341 -18.73 11.35 5.76
N GLY A 342 -18.85 12.61 6.20
CA GLY A 342 -18.65 12.96 7.62
C GLY A 342 -17.20 12.84 8.09
N SER A 343 -16.22 12.94 7.18
CA SER A 343 -14.80 12.98 7.53
C SER A 343 -14.51 14.23 8.37
N GLU A 344 -14.23 14.07 9.67
CA GLU A 344 -14.12 15.16 10.64
C GLU A 344 -12.75 15.21 11.33
N GLY A 345 -12.36 16.42 11.74
CA GLY A 345 -11.14 16.65 12.53
C GLY A 345 -9.83 16.42 11.77
N ASN A 346 -9.86 16.33 10.44
CA ASN A 346 -8.64 16.25 9.64
C ASN A 346 -7.95 17.61 9.56
N ALA A 347 -6.63 17.64 9.73
CA ALA A 347 -5.81 18.81 9.48
C ALA A 347 -5.12 18.66 8.12
N ILE A 348 -5.33 19.63 7.22
CA ILE A 348 -4.78 19.63 5.85
C ILE A 348 -4.05 20.95 5.68
N THR A 349 -2.74 20.96 5.89
CA THR A 349 -1.90 22.17 5.91
C THR A 349 -0.52 21.88 5.35
N GLY A 350 0.12 22.85 4.70
CA GLY A 350 1.47 22.67 4.14
C GLY A 350 1.52 21.73 2.94
N ASN A 351 0.40 21.45 2.28
CA ASN A 351 0.36 20.60 1.07
C ASN A 351 0.40 21.47 -0.19
N ALA A 352 0.68 20.86 -1.34
CA ALA A 352 0.65 21.49 -2.64
C ALA A 352 -0.41 20.85 -3.54
N PHE A 353 -1.35 21.67 -4.04
CA PHE A 353 -2.37 21.29 -5.01
C PHE A 353 -2.08 21.97 -6.35
N ILE A 354 -1.56 21.21 -7.31
CA ILE A 354 -0.91 21.76 -8.52
C ILE A 354 -1.62 21.26 -9.78
N ALA A 355 -2.12 22.19 -10.60
CA ALA A 355 -2.68 21.90 -11.93
C ALA A 355 -3.73 20.77 -11.94
N ASN A 356 -4.49 20.60 -10.86
CA ASN A 356 -5.64 19.70 -10.85
C ASN A 356 -6.80 20.37 -11.59
N ARG A 357 -7.64 19.59 -12.29
CA ARG A 357 -8.82 20.16 -12.98
C ARG A 357 -9.80 20.80 -11.99
N ASN A 358 -9.97 20.18 -10.83
CA ASN A 358 -10.64 20.77 -9.67
C ASN A 358 -9.74 20.55 -8.45
N GLN A 359 -9.38 21.60 -7.72
CA GLN A 359 -8.49 21.45 -6.56
C GLN A 359 -9.16 20.67 -5.43
N VAL A 360 -10.40 21.03 -5.09
CA VAL A 360 -11.16 20.40 -4.00
C VAL A 360 -12.57 20.04 -4.44
N LYS A 361 -13.01 18.84 -4.07
CA LYS A 361 -14.42 18.47 -4.03
C LYS A 361 -14.79 18.17 -2.58
N TYR A 362 -15.51 19.06 -1.91
CA TYR A 362 -15.96 18.87 -0.54
C TYR A 362 -17.49 18.71 -0.49
N VAL A 363 -17.94 17.58 0.05
CA VAL A 363 -19.37 17.29 0.24
C VAL A 363 -19.67 17.26 1.74
N GLY A 364 -20.13 18.39 2.27
CA GLY A 364 -20.52 18.55 3.66
C GLY A 364 -21.14 19.92 3.93
N THR A 365 -21.75 20.07 5.10
CA THR A 365 -22.49 21.28 5.50
C THR A 365 -21.70 22.22 6.41
N ARG A 366 -20.49 21.82 6.82
CA ARG A 366 -19.63 22.60 7.74
C ARG A 366 -18.61 23.42 6.98
N TYR A 367 -18.23 24.53 7.60
CA TYR A 367 -17.11 25.34 7.14
C TYR A 367 -15.80 24.78 7.70
N LEU A 368 -14.82 24.58 6.84
CA LEU A 368 -13.50 24.07 7.20
C LEU A 368 -12.45 25.11 6.82
N ASP A 369 -11.65 25.54 7.80
CA ASP A 369 -10.42 26.28 7.52
C ASP A 369 -9.26 25.29 7.44
N TRP A 370 -8.60 25.27 6.27
CA TRP A 370 -7.42 24.46 5.97
C TRP A 370 -6.12 25.24 6.18
N SER A 371 -6.17 26.21 7.08
CA SER A 371 -5.01 26.80 7.73
C SER A 371 -4.94 26.40 9.21
N LYS A 372 -3.73 26.18 9.71
CA LYS A 372 -3.45 25.89 11.12
C LYS A 372 -2.14 26.55 11.53
N ASN A 373 -2.11 27.13 12.74
CA ASN A 373 -0.93 27.81 13.27
C ASN A 373 -0.35 28.88 12.31
N GLY A 374 -1.22 29.59 11.58
CA GLY A 374 -0.82 30.64 10.65
C GLY A 374 -0.35 30.17 9.28
N GLN A 375 -0.44 28.87 8.97
CA GLN A 375 0.01 28.31 7.70
C GLN A 375 -1.10 27.47 7.03
N GLY A 376 -1.31 27.70 5.74
CA GLY A 376 -2.24 26.99 4.86
C GLY A 376 -1.54 26.05 3.89
N ASN A 377 -2.13 25.87 2.71
CA ASN A 377 -1.64 25.05 1.61
C ASN A 377 -1.26 25.93 0.40
N TYR A 378 -0.47 25.37 -0.50
CA TYR A 378 -0.19 25.96 -1.80
C TYR A 378 -1.22 25.51 -2.83
N TRP A 379 -1.71 26.47 -3.63
CA TRP A 379 -2.69 26.23 -4.69
C TRP A 379 -2.22 26.92 -5.97
N SER A 380 -2.00 26.15 -7.03
CA SER A 380 -1.43 26.69 -8.28
C SER A 380 -2.32 27.70 -9.01
N ASP A 381 -3.61 27.74 -8.68
CA ASP A 381 -4.63 28.63 -9.23
C ASP A 381 -5.04 29.74 -8.25
N ASN A 382 -4.30 29.91 -7.14
CA ASN A 382 -4.52 31.01 -6.22
C ASN A 382 -4.08 32.34 -6.86
N PRO A 383 -5.00 33.32 -7.05
CA PRO A 383 -4.66 34.61 -7.63
C PRO A 383 -4.16 35.64 -6.60
N ALA A 384 -4.01 35.26 -5.33
CA ALA A 384 -3.59 36.19 -4.28
C ALA A 384 -2.16 36.70 -4.51
N PHE A 385 -1.91 37.90 -3.99
CA PHE A 385 -0.58 38.50 -3.93
C PHE A 385 -0.02 38.38 -2.51
N ASP A 386 1.30 38.49 -2.42
CA ASP A 386 2.06 38.60 -1.17
C ASP A 386 2.82 39.94 -1.22
N LEU A 387 2.19 40.99 -0.70
CA LEU A 387 2.74 42.35 -0.72
C LEU A 387 3.71 42.60 0.44
N ASN A 388 3.61 41.81 1.52
CA ASN A 388 4.45 41.96 2.70
C ASN A 388 5.72 41.09 2.66
N GLY A 389 5.80 40.15 1.71
CA GLY A 389 6.94 39.27 1.47
C GLY A 389 7.10 38.15 2.50
N ASP A 390 6.03 37.75 3.19
CA ASP A 390 6.08 36.73 4.24
C ASP A 390 5.90 35.28 3.73
N GLY A 391 5.67 35.11 2.42
CA GLY A 391 5.47 33.82 1.76
C GLY A 391 4.03 33.31 1.84
N LEU A 392 3.09 34.09 2.38
CA LEU A 392 1.66 33.80 2.47
C LEU A 392 0.87 34.77 1.60
N GLY A 393 -0.25 34.31 1.04
CA GLY A 393 -1.16 35.19 0.32
C GLY A 393 -1.91 36.13 1.26
N ASP A 394 -1.97 37.42 0.90
CA ASP A 394 -2.68 38.47 1.64
C ASP A 394 -4.21 38.30 1.65
N SER A 395 -4.73 37.38 0.84
CA SER A 395 -6.16 37.09 0.73
C SER A 395 -6.46 35.60 0.91
N PRO A 396 -7.54 35.23 1.63
CA PRO A 396 -7.95 33.85 1.76
C PRO A 396 -8.32 33.21 0.42
N TYR A 397 -7.88 31.98 0.20
CA TYR A 397 -8.25 31.18 -0.96
C TYR A 397 -9.48 30.31 -0.67
N ARG A 398 -10.36 30.13 -1.64
CA ARG A 398 -11.59 29.32 -1.53
C ARG A 398 -11.67 28.36 -2.72
N PRO A 399 -11.29 27.09 -2.54
CA PRO A 399 -11.26 26.13 -3.64
C PRO A 399 -12.65 25.63 -4.08
N ASN A 400 -13.69 25.88 -3.29
CA ASN A 400 -15.05 25.52 -3.65
C ASN A 400 -16.10 26.48 -3.09
N ASP A 401 -17.22 26.59 -3.79
CA ASP A 401 -18.35 27.42 -3.40
C ASP A 401 -19.71 26.66 -3.52
N ILE A 402 -20.83 27.35 -3.27
CA ILE A 402 -22.17 26.72 -3.34
C ILE A 402 -22.57 26.43 -4.79
N ILE A 403 -22.06 27.22 -5.73
CA ILE A 403 -22.31 27.04 -7.16
C ILE A 403 -21.65 25.73 -7.60
N ASP A 404 -20.46 25.42 -7.10
CA ASP A 404 -19.78 24.15 -7.37
C ASP A 404 -20.60 22.95 -6.90
N GLN A 405 -21.27 23.04 -5.75
CA GLN A 405 -22.20 21.99 -5.29
C GLN A 405 -23.38 21.81 -6.25
N VAL A 406 -23.97 22.90 -6.73
CA VAL A 406 -25.05 22.87 -7.73
C VAL A 406 -24.55 22.29 -9.06
N LEU A 407 -23.34 22.64 -9.50
CA LEU A 407 -22.73 22.10 -10.72
C LEU A 407 -22.43 20.60 -10.59
N TRP A 408 -22.16 20.10 -9.39
CA TRP A 408 -21.99 18.66 -9.15
C TRP A 408 -23.30 17.90 -9.19
N THR A 409 -24.41 18.47 -8.69
CA THR A 409 -25.74 17.83 -8.73
C THR A 409 -26.46 18.02 -10.06
N SER A 410 -26.19 19.11 -10.77
CA SER A 410 -26.79 19.46 -12.06
C SER A 410 -25.74 19.99 -13.03
N PRO A 411 -24.96 19.11 -13.69
CA PRO A 411 -23.89 19.51 -14.60
C PRO A 411 -24.37 20.33 -15.81
N GLN A 412 -25.64 20.19 -16.22
CA GLN A 412 -26.22 21.00 -17.29
C GLN A 412 -26.19 22.50 -16.95
N ALA A 413 -26.18 22.84 -15.67
CA ALA A 413 -26.09 24.22 -15.19
C ALA A 413 -24.72 24.87 -15.47
N LYS A 414 -23.71 24.12 -15.96
CA LYS A 414 -22.41 24.68 -16.37
C LYS A 414 -22.56 25.82 -17.38
N VAL A 415 -23.58 25.80 -18.23
CA VAL A 415 -23.87 26.88 -19.19
C VAL A 415 -24.20 28.22 -18.52
N LEU A 416 -24.60 28.19 -17.25
CA LEU A 416 -24.99 29.38 -16.47
C LEU A 416 -23.84 29.93 -15.60
N THR A 417 -22.67 29.28 -15.60
CA THR A 417 -21.54 29.66 -14.73
C THR A 417 -21.05 31.09 -14.92
N SER A 418 -21.15 31.60 -16.15
CA SER A 418 -20.76 32.97 -16.49
C SER A 418 -21.93 33.97 -16.39
N SER A 419 -23.12 33.53 -15.96
CA SER A 419 -24.29 34.40 -15.87
C SER A 419 -24.16 35.44 -14.75
N PRO A 420 -24.74 36.64 -14.91
CA PRO A 420 -24.74 37.67 -13.87
C PRO A 420 -25.32 37.19 -12.52
N ALA A 421 -26.33 36.31 -12.55
CA ALA A 421 -26.92 35.73 -11.34
C ALA A 421 -25.90 34.92 -10.53
N VAL A 422 -25.10 34.09 -11.21
CA VAL A 422 -24.03 33.30 -10.56
C VAL A 422 -22.94 34.21 -10.01
N GLN A 423 -22.56 35.27 -10.73
CA GLN A 423 -21.57 36.25 -10.26
C GLN A 423 -22.05 37.00 -9.01
N VAL A 424 -23.32 37.41 -8.96
CA VAL A 424 -23.92 38.06 -7.78
C VAL A 424 -23.93 37.12 -6.58
N ILE A 425 -24.27 35.84 -6.79
CA ILE A 425 -24.22 34.84 -5.72
C ILE A 425 -22.79 34.72 -5.19
N ARG A 426 -21.79 34.50 -6.06
CA ARG A 426 -20.37 34.40 -5.67
C ARG A 426 -19.88 35.63 -4.91
N TRP A 427 -20.22 36.83 -5.39
CA TRP A 427 -19.92 38.08 -4.68
C TRP A 427 -20.57 38.10 -3.30
N ALA A 428 -21.86 37.77 -3.19
CA ALA A 428 -22.55 37.72 -1.91
C ALA A 428 -21.93 36.70 -0.94
N GLN A 429 -21.46 35.53 -1.43
CA GLN A 429 -20.76 34.56 -0.58
C GLN A 429 -19.42 35.10 -0.07
N SER A 430 -18.71 35.87 -0.90
CA SER A 430 -17.45 36.49 -0.50
C SER A 430 -17.64 37.52 0.63
N GLN A 431 -18.75 38.26 0.60
CA GLN A 431 -19.06 39.32 1.57
C GLN A 431 -19.75 38.78 2.83
N PHE A 432 -20.56 37.73 2.69
CA PHE A 432 -21.34 37.15 3.80
C PHE A 432 -21.14 35.62 3.92
N PRO A 433 -19.93 35.15 4.31
CA PRO A 433 -19.63 33.72 4.35
C PRO A 433 -20.52 32.91 5.29
N ALA A 434 -21.05 33.54 6.35
CA ALA A 434 -21.88 32.89 7.36
C ALA A 434 -23.32 32.57 6.89
N LEU A 435 -23.76 33.10 5.75
CA LEU A 435 -25.14 32.97 5.29
C LEU A 435 -25.42 31.71 4.44
N LEU A 436 -24.38 30.94 4.06
CA LEU A 436 -24.52 29.79 3.17
C LEU A 436 -23.82 28.54 3.74
N PRO A 437 -24.38 27.34 3.52
CA PRO A 437 -23.94 26.13 4.19
C PRO A 437 -22.60 25.62 3.66
N GLY A 438 -21.61 25.56 4.56
CA GLY A 438 -20.36 24.82 4.40
C GLY A 438 -19.39 25.35 3.35
N GLY A 439 -18.25 24.66 3.21
CA GLY A 439 -17.20 25.01 2.26
C GLY A 439 -15.80 24.89 2.87
N VAL A 440 -14.79 24.89 2.01
CA VAL A 440 -13.39 24.94 2.42
C VAL A 440 -12.88 26.36 2.18
N VAL A 441 -12.18 26.90 3.17
CA VAL A 441 -11.35 28.08 3.03
C VAL A 441 -9.93 27.72 3.39
N ASP A 442 -8.98 28.41 2.79
CA ASP A 442 -7.61 28.49 3.27
C ASP A 442 -7.31 29.94 3.63
N SER A 443 -7.24 30.25 4.93
CA SER A 443 -7.08 31.63 5.39
C SER A 443 -5.66 32.18 5.27
N ARG A 444 -4.66 31.31 5.09
CA ARG A 444 -3.22 31.64 4.98
C ARG A 444 -2.57 30.82 3.86
N PRO A 445 -3.03 30.95 2.60
CA PRO A 445 -2.51 30.14 1.51
C PRO A 445 -1.01 30.42 1.30
N LEU A 446 -0.23 29.37 1.02
CA LEU A 446 1.19 29.51 0.70
C LEU A 446 1.38 30.07 -0.71
N MET A 447 2.41 30.90 -0.90
CA MET A 447 2.79 31.46 -2.21
C MET A 447 3.71 30.55 -3.03
N ALA A 448 4.37 29.60 -2.38
CA ALA A 448 5.22 28.61 -3.01
C ALA A 448 4.88 27.20 -2.52
N PRO A 449 5.03 26.17 -3.37
CA PRO A 449 4.87 24.79 -2.93
C PRO A 449 5.97 24.42 -1.91
N PRO A 450 5.72 23.46 -1.00
CA PRO A 450 6.75 22.92 -0.13
C PRO A 450 7.90 22.30 -0.95
N ASP A 451 9.13 22.37 -0.43
CA ASP A 451 10.32 21.87 -1.10
C ASP A 451 10.14 20.42 -1.57
N ARG A 452 10.23 20.20 -2.89
CA ARG A 452 10.28 18.85 -3.45
C ARG A 452 11.59 18.20 -3.03
N LYS A 453 11.51 17.17 -2.19
CA LYS A 453 12.55 16.14 -2.18
C LYS A 453 12.39 15.36 -3.48
N ASP A 454 13.00 15.84 -4.56
CA ASP A 454 12.93 15.19 -5.87
C ASP A 454 13.32 13.72 -5.73
N LYS A 455 12.33 12.85 -5.85
CA LYS A 455 12.51 11.41 -6.01
C LYS A 455 12.36 11.13 -7.50
N THR A 456 13.48 11.13 -8.22
CA THR A 456 13.52 10.53 -9.56
C THR A 456 13.12 9.06 -9.43
N PRO A 457 12.21 8.55 -10.28
CA PRO A 457 11.71 7.17 -10.20
C PRO A 457 12.80 6.12 -10.30
#